data_AF-C4TC35-F1
#
_entry.id   AF-C4TC35-F1
#
_cell.length_a   1.000
_cell.length_b   1.000
_cell.length_c   1.000
_cell.angle_alpha   90.00
_cell.angle_beta   90.00
_cell.angle_gamma   90.00
#
_symmetry.space_group_name_H-M   'P 1'
#
loop_
_entity.id
_entity.type
_entity.pdbx_description
1 polymer ?
#
loop_
_entity_poly.entity_id
_entity_poly.type
_entity_poly.pdbx_seq_one_letter_code
_entity_poly.pdbx_strand_id
1 'polypeptide(L)'
;HSQCAAGAAGVIKMVMALQNQTLPRTLHADEPSPHVDWTSGAVDLLNEPVEWAAGDRPRRAGVSSFGMSGTNAHVVLEEAPSQESGEAGGGVDAPSGEGALVSGAVPWVISSRTEQGLAAQAARLGAFVAGRPELDASDVAWSLATTRSAFEHRAVVVGADRAELTAGVEALVSGDPWPGLASGVAVDAGRTVFVFPGQGAQWVGMGRELAGCCPVFADRLVECGAALAPWVDWSLAEVIEGVEGAPSLERAEVVQPVLWAVMVSLAAVWQAAGVTPDAVVG
;
A
#
# COMPACT_ATOMS: atom_id res chain seq x y z
N HIS A 1 -22.11 -31.31 5.73
CA HIS A 1 -21.13 -31.56 6.81
C HIS A 1 -19.76 -31.80 6.18
N SER A 2 -18.78 -30.91 6.40
CA SER A 2 -17.45 -30.92 5.76
C SER A 2 -16.41 -31.79 6.49
N GLN A 3 -16.85 -32.80 7.24
CA GLN A 3 -16.02 -33.77 7.96
C GLN A 3 -14.93 -33.07 8.79
N CYS A 4 -13.64 -33.32 8.52
CA CYS A 4 -12.52 -32.76 9.26
C CYS A 4 -12.50 -31.21 9.28
N ALA A 5 -13.12 -30.56 8.30
CA ALA A 5 -13.23 -29.10 8.23
C ALA A 5 -14.49 -28.54 8.91
N ALA A 6 -15.35 -29.37 9.50
CA ALA A 6 -16.65 -28.94 10.02
C ALA A 6 -16.52 -27.94 11.18
N GLY A 7 -15.59 -28.16 12.11
CA GLY A 7 -15.32 -27.23 13.21
C GLY A 7 -14.84 -25.87 12.70
N ALA A 8 -13.87 -25.86 11.79
CA ALA A 8 -13.34 -24.63 11.18
C ALA A 8 -14.41 -23.89 10.37
N ALA A 9 -15.29 -24.60 9.66
CA ALA A 9 -16.42 -23.98 8.96
C ALA A 9 -17.39 -23.28 9.93
N GLY A 10 -17.63 -23.87 11.11
CA GLY A 10 -18.39 -23.22 12.19
C GLY A 10 -17.73 -21.95 12.71
N VAL A 11 -16.41 -21.98 12.89
CA VAL A 11 -15.62 -20.80 13.28
C VAL A 11 -15.72 -19.70 12.21
N ILE A 12 -15.51 -20.03 10.93
CA ILE A 12 -15.63 -19.08 9.82
C ILE A 12 -17.03 -18.46 9.78
N LYS A 13 -18.09 -19.28 9.91
CA LYS A 13 -19.48 -18.79 9.99
C LYS A 13 -19.62 -17.71 11.06
N MET A 14 -19.14 -17.99 12.27
CA MET A 14 -19.31 -17.08 13.41
C MET A 14 -18.41 -15.83 13.32
N VAL A 15 -17.19 -15.95 12.80
CA VAL A 15 -16.33 -14.78 12.54
C VAL A 15 -16.98 -13.87 11.50
N MET A 16 -17.51 -14.43 10.41
CA MET A 16 -18.24 -13.65 9.40
C MET A 16 -19.50 -13.01 9.98
N ALA A 17 -20.24 -13.72 10.85
CA ALA A 17 -21.42 -13.18 11.52
C ALA A 17 -21.09 -11.98 12.43
N LEU A 18 -19.97 -12.04 13.16
CA LEU A 18 -19.47 -10.94 13.98
C LEU A 18 -19.10 -9.72 13.13
N GLN A 19 -18.33 -9.94 12.05
CA GLN A 19 -17.90 -8.87 11.13
C GLN A 19 -19.06 -8.20 10.41
N ASN A 20 -20.05 -8.98 9.96
CA ASN A 20 -21.22 -8.47 9.23
C ASN A 20 -22.41 -8.15 10.15
N GLN A 21 -22.20 -8.23 11.47
CA GLN A 21 -23.19 -7.93 12.51
C GLN A 21 -24.55 -8.61 12.29
N THR A 22 -24.54 -9.85 11.79
CA THR A 22 -25.76 -10.59 11.44
C THR A 22 -25.55 -12.08 11.67
N LEU A 23 -26.45 -12.71 12.43
CA LEU A 23 -26.51 -14.16 12.58
C LEU A 23 -27.26 -14.77 11.39
N PRO A 24 -26.63 -15.63 10.59
CA PRO A 24 -27.30 -16.23 9.43
C PRO A 24 -28.24 -17.37 9.87
N ARG A 25 -29.35 -17.52 9.14
CA ARG A 25 -30.32 -18.59 9.37
C ARG A 25 -29.72 -19.99 9.25
N THR A 26 -30.31 -20.92 9.97
CA THR A 26 -30.15 -22.36 9.80
C THR A 26 -31.17 -22.85 8.78
N LEU A 27 -30.70 -23.55 7.74
CA LEU A 27 -31.58 -24.10 6.71
C LEU A 27 -32.25 -25.39 7.18
N HIS A 28 -33.44 -25.69 6.63
CA HIS A 28 -34.20 -26.91 6.90
C HIS A 28 -34.57 -27.08 8.39
N ALA A 29 -34.81 -25.97 9.08
CA ALA A 29 -35.19 -25.91 10.49
C ALA A 29 -36.61 -25.36 10.70
N ASP A 30 -37.40 -25.22 9.63
CA ASP A 30 -38.76 -24.67 9.66
C ASP A 30 -39.70 -25.46 10.57
N GLU A 31 -39.54 -26.78 10.60
CA GLU A 31 -40.18 -27.68 11.56
C GLU A 31 -39.12 -28.23 12.53
N PRO A 32 -39.07 -27.77 13.79
CA PRO A 32 -38.11 -28.26 14.78
C PRO A 32 -38.30 -29.75 15.07
N SER A 33 -37.21 -30.46 15.35
CA SER A 33 -37.27 -31.90 15.64
C SER A 33 -38.16 -32.18 16.87
N PRO A 34 -39.10 -33.15 16.79
CA PRO A 34 -39.99 -33.51 17.92
C PRO A 34 -39.26 -34.30 19.02
N HIS A 35 -38.01 -34.69 18.78
CA HIS A 35 -37.19 -35.44 19.74
C HIS A 35 -36.44 -34.52 20.72
N VAL A 36 -36.59 -33.21 20.58
CA VAL A 36 -36.01 -32.20 21.46
C VAL A 36 -37.15 -31.40 22.06
N ASP A 37 -37.15 -31.23 23.38
CA ASP A 37 -38.07 -30.30 24.05
C ASP A 37 -37.50 -28.88 23.93
N TRP A 38 -38.01 -28.13 22.96
CA TRP A 38 -37.62 -26.74 22.72
C TRP A 38 -38.28 -25.76 23.71
N THR A 39 -39.25 -26.19 24.52
CA THR A 39 -39.99 -25.29 25.41
C THR A 39 -39.34 -25.11 26.79
N SER A 40 -38.47 -26.04 27.20
CA SER A 40 -37.84 -26.01 28.52
C SER A 40 -36.48 -25.31 28.57
N GLY A 41 -35.98 -24.79 27.44
CA GLY A 41 -34.66 -24.17 27.31
C GLY A 41 -34.68 -22.72 26.83
N ALA A 42 -33.55 -22.02 27.00
CA ALA A 42 -33.31 -20.68 26.45
C ALA A 42 -32.61 -20.77 25.08
N VAL A 43 -33.04 -21.69 24.22
CA VAL A 43 -32.40 -21.99 22.93
C VAL A 43 -33.44 -21.89 21.82
N ASP A 44 -33.21 -20.97 20.89
CA ASP A 44 -34.04 -20.76 19.71
C ASP A 44 -33.28 -21.11 18.43
N LEU A 45 -33.97 -21.73 17.48
CA LEU A 45 -33.44 -21.97 16.13
C LEU A 45 -33.55 -20.68 15.30
N LEU A 46 -32.43 -20.30 14.66
CA LEU A 46 -32.40 -19.16 13.75
C LEU A 46 -33.04 -19.53 12.41
N ASN A 47 -34.37 -19.41 12.28
CA ASN A 47 -35.08 -19.70 11.02
C ASN A 47 -34.93 -18.58 9.97
N GLU A 48 -34.62 -17.36 10.44
CA GLU A 48 -34.33 -16.19 9.62
C GLU A 48 -33.01 -15.55 10.06
N PRO A 49 -32.37 -14.72 9.19
CA PRO A 49 -31.23 -13.92 9.62
C PRO A 49 -31.63 -12.95 10.71
N VAL A 50 -30.83 -12.86 11.76
CA VAL A 50 -31.09 -11.97 12.91
C VAL A 50 -29.96 -10.94 13.00
N GLU A 51 -30.32 -9.67 13.12
CA GLU A 51 -29.35 -8.60 13.36
C GLU A 51 -28.62 -8.85 14.69
N TRP A 52 -27.30 -8.69 14.67
CA TRP A 52 -26.44 -8.90 15.82
C TRP A 52 -25.46 -7.73 15.95
N ALA A 53 -26.02 -6.54 16.09
CA ALA A 53 -25.29 -5.29 16.25
C ALA A 53 -24.40 -5.28 17.51
N ALA A 54 -23.28 -4.58 17.43
CA ALA A 54 -22.43 -4.32 18.59
C ALA A 54 -23.19 -3.46 19.63
N GLY A 55 -22.93 -3.70 20.92
CA GLY A 55 -23.55 -2.96 22.02
C GLY A 55 -22.63 -2.92 23.25
N ASP A 56 -23.19 -2.64 24.42
CA ASP A 56 -22.41 -2.45 25.67
C ASP A 56 -21.64 -3.71 26.13
N ARG A 57 -21.99 -4.88 25.59
CA ARG A 57 -21.35 -6.15 25.94
C ARG A 57 -20.72 -6.77 24.69
N PRO A 58 -19.51 -7.33 24.82
CA PRO A 58 -18.88 -8.00 23.70
C PRO A 58 -19.74 -9.20 23.27
N ARG A 59 -20.04 -9.25 21.97
CA ARG A 59 -20.74 -10.36 21.33
C ARG A 59 -19.88 -11.62 21.42
N ARG A 60 -20.50 -12.71 21.86
CA ARG A 60 -19.85 -14.01 22.02
C ARG A 60 -20.64 -15.13 21.37
N ALA A 61 -19.94 -16.11 20.82
CA ALA A 61 -20.54 -17.31 20.25
C ALA A 61 -19.76 -18.57 20.64
N GLY A 62 -20.48 -19.66 20.90
CA GLY A 62 -19.90 -20.98 21.04
C GLY A 62 -19.89 -21.74 19.72
N VAL A 63 -18.79 -22.43 19.41
CA VAL A 63 -18.70 -23.39 18.30
C VAL A 63 -18.36 -24.75 18.87
N SER A 64 -19.25 -25.72 18.68
CA SER A 64 -19.07 -27.10 19.13
C SER A 64 -18.80 -28.02 17.94
N SER A 65 -17.88 -28.98 18.10
CA SER A 65 -17.61 -30.03 17.12
C SER A 65 -17.45 -31.38 17.83
N PHE A 66 -18.22 -32.37 17.37
CA PHE A 66 -18.30 -33.70 17.98
C PHE A 66 -17.87 -34.73 16.94
N GLY A 67 -16.71 -35.35 17.16
CA GLY A 67 -16.15 -36.35 16.26
C GLY A 67 -16.76 -37.73 16.50
N MET A 68 -16.83 -38.54 15.45
CA MET A 68 -17.37 -39.91 15.52
C MET A 68 -16.57 -40.83 16.47
N SER A 69 -15.30 -40.52 16.74
CA SER A 69 -14.48 -41.20 17.75
C SER A 69 -14.92 -40.92 19.20
N GLY A 70 -15.84 -39.99 19.41
CA GLY A 70 -16.25 -39.49 20.72
C GLY A 70 -15.42 -38.31 21.23
N THR A 71 -14.43 -37.83 20.47
CA THR A 71 -13.67 -36.62 20.82
C THR A 71 -14.51 -35.37 20.54
N ASN A 72 -14.64 -34.52 21.55
CA ASN A 72 -15.43 -33.29 21.50
C ASN A 72 -14.53 -32.07 21.66
N ALA A 73 -14.81 -31.03 20.90
CA ALA A 73 -14.18 -29.71 21.04
C ALA A 73 -15.25 -28.62 21.15
N HIS A 74 -15.00 -27.64 22.01
CA HIS A 74 -15.83 -26.44 22.13
C HIS A 74 -14.93 -25.21 22.20
N VAL A 75 -15.23 -24.20 21.39
CA VAL A 75 -14.49 -22.93 21.37
C VAL A 75 -15.49 -21.80 21.60
N VAL A 76 -15.08 -20.84 22.42
CA VAL A 76 -15.80 -19.57 22.60
C VAL A 76 -15.09 -18.51 21.78
N LEU A 77 -15.83 -17.85 20.90
CA LEU A 77 -15.40 -16.71 20.11
C LEU A 77 -15.98 -15.45 20.75
N GLU A 78 -15.19 -14.39 20.79
CA GLU A 78 -15.59 -13.05 21.20
C GLU A 78 -15.29 -12.09 20.04
N GLU A 79 -16.10 -11.04 19.89
CA GLU A 79 -15.81 -10.00 18.93
C GLU A 79 -14.44 -9.36 19.19
N ALA A 80 -13.78 -8.91 18.13
CA ALA A 80 -12.55 -8.14 18.29
C ALA A 80 -12.85 -6.86 19.09
N PRO A 81 -11.93 -6.40 19.97
CA PRO A 81 -12.09 -5.12 20.63
C PRO A 81 -12.40 -4.05 19.60
N SER A 82 -13.35 -3.16 19.92
CA SER A 82 -13.58 -1.97 19.12
C SER A 82 -12.24 -1.29 18.93
N GLN A 83 -11.78 -1.25 17.68
CA GLN A 83 -10.79 -0.25 17.33
C GLN A 83 -11.57 1.04 17.48
N GLU A 84 -11.44 1.73 18.61
CA GLU A 84 -11.78 3.14 18.66
C GLU A 84 -11.10 3.70 17.43
N SER A 85 -11.91 4.05 16.42
CA SER A 85 -11.44 4.80 15.28
C SER A 85 -10.74 5.97 15.93
N GLY A 86 -9.41 5.95 15.99
CA GLY A 86 -8.65 7.02 16.61
C GLY A 86 -9.23 8.27 15.99
N GLU A 87 -9.83 9.12 16.83
CA GLU A 87 -10.20 10.46 16.40
C GLU A 87 -8.98 10.97 15.63
N ALA A 88 -9.20 11.47 14.42
CA ALA A 88 -8.18 12.15 13.63
C ALA A 88 -7.79 13.49 14.31
N GLY A 89 -7.42 13.43 15.58
CA GLY A 89 -7.47 14.50 16.57
C GLY A 89 -7.05 14.00 17.95
N GLY A 90 -5.84 13.46 18.07
CA GLY A 90 -5.26 13.08 19.35
C GLY A 90 -3.95 12.35 19.15
N GLY A 91 -2.84 13.10 19.18
CA GLY A 91 -1.48 12.64 18.90
C GLY A 91 -1.09 11.33 19.60
N VAL A 92 -1.34 10.22 18.92
CA VAL A 92 -0.41 9.10 18.90
C VAL A 92 0.50 9.45 17.74
N ASP A 93 1.80 9.56 17.98
CA ASP A 93 2.78 9.61 16.91
C ASP A 93 2.62 8.35 16.06
N ALA A 94 1.71 8.39 15.07
CA ALA A 94 1.88 7.66 13.83
C ALA A 94 3.33 7.96 13.46
N PRO A 95 4.18 6.94 13.21
CA PRO A 95 5.58 7.20 12.94
C PRO A 95 5.60 8.26 11.85
N SER A 96 6.03 9.46 12.22
CA SER A 96 6.20 10.61 11.35
C SER A 96 7.45 10.36 10.51
N GLY A 97 7.56 9.16 9.94
CA GLY A 97 8.21 9.01 8.67
C GLY A 97 7.25 9.63 7.69
N GLU A 98 7.30 10.96 7.57
CA GLU A 98 6.93 11.60 6.32
C GLU A 98 7.60 10.75 5.24
N GLY A 99 6.80 10.05 4.43
CA GLY A 99 7.33 9.31 3.31
C GLY A 99 8.26 10.25 2.54
N ALA A 100 9.29 9.70 1.90
CA ALA A 100 10.23 10.54 1.14
C ALA A 100 9.48 11.48 0.17
N LEU A 101 8.28 11.09 -0.30
CA LEU A 101 7.34 11.95 -1.01
C LEU A 101 6.09 12.21 -0.16
N VAL A 102 5.70 13.48 -0.05
CA VAL A 102 4.53 13.97 0.70
C VAL A 102 3.32 14.18 -0.22
N SER A 103 3.55 14.27 -1.53
CA SER A 103 2.51 14.31 -2.56
C SER A 103 3.08 13.85 -3.90
N GLY A 104 2.21 13.45 -4.83
CA GLY A 104 2.60 13.06 -6.19
C GLY A 104 2.17 11.64 -6.55
N ALA A 105 2.81 11.09 -7.57
CA ALA A 105 2.43 9.79 -8.13
C ALA A 105 2.70 8.63 -7.16
N VAL A 106 1.77 7.67 -7.11
CA VAL A 106 1.88 6.47 -6.27
C VAL A 106 2.16 5.23 -7.12
N PRO A 107 2.95 4.26 -6.63
CA PRO A 107 3.24 3.03 -7.36
C PRO A 107 2.30 1.88 -6.96
N TRP A 108 1.55 1.34 -7.92
CA TRP A 108 0.87 0.05 -7.76
C TRP A 108 1.80 -1.08 -8.19
N VAL A 109 2.37 -1.77 -7.21
CA VAL A 109 3.27 -2.90 -7.41
C VAL A 109 2.48 -4.21 -7.50
N ILE A 110 2.74 -5.00 -8.53
CA ILE A 110 2.04 -6.26 -8.81
C ILE A 110 3.09 -7.32 -9.09
N SER A 111 2.93 -8.51 -8.52
CA SER A 111 3.85 -9.62 -8.81
C SER A 111 3.15 -10.97 -8.90
N SER A 112 3.80 -11.90 -9.60
CA SER A 112 3.40 -13.30 -9.70
C SER A 112 4.59 -14.20 -10.00
N ARG A 113 4.42 -15.51 -9.79
CA ARG A 113 5.42 -16.53 -10.17
C ARG A 113 5.46 -16.83 -11.66
N THR A 114 4.47 -16.36 -12.42
CA THR A 114 4.40 -16.54 -13.88
C THR A 114 3.90 -15.26 -14.53
N GLU A 115 4.25 -15.07 -15.80
CA GLU A 115 3.76 -13.96 -16.63
C GLU A 115 2.23 -13.94 -16.72
N GLN A 116 1.62 -15.10 -17.00
CA GLN A 116 0.16 -15.24 -17.05
C GLN A 116 -0.49 -14.91 -15.69
N GLY A 117 0.17 -15.29 -14.60
CA GLY A 117 -0.29 -14.98 -13.26
C GLY A 117 -0.19 -13.49 -12.93
N LEU A 118 0.74 -12.75 -13.55
CA LEU A 118 0.88 -11.30 -13.39
C LEU A 118 -0.32 -10.59 -14.02
N ALA A 119 -0.66 -10.91 -15.26
CA ALA A 119 -1.86 -10.39 -15.94
C ALA A 119 -3.15 -10.75 -15.17
N ALA A 120 -3.26 -12.00 -14.69
CA ALA A 120 -4.42 -12.41 -13.88
C ALA A 120 -4.52 -11.66 -12.54
N GLN A 121 -3.38 -11.35 -11.90
CA GLN A 121 -3.38 -10.56 -10.67
C GLN A 121 -3.73 -9.09 -10.94
N ALA A 122 -3.25 -8.52 -12.05
CA ALA A 122 -3.61 -7.17 -12.50
C ALA A 122 -5.12 -7.07 -12.77
N ALA A 123 -5.71 -8.03 -13.49
CA ALA A 123 -7.15 -8.07 -13.73
C ALA A 123 -7.97 -8.15 -12.44
N ARG A 124 -7.53 -8.96 -11.47
CA ARG A 124 -8.17 -9.04 -10.13
C ARG A 124 -8.07 -7.71 -9.38
N LEU A 125 -6.93 -7.03 -9.44
CA LEU A 125 -6.76 -5.71 -8.82
C LEU A 125 -7.68 -4.68 -9.46
N GLY A 126 -7.73 -4.62 -10.79
CA GLY A 126 -8.62 -3.72 -11.54
C GLY A 126 -10.09 -3.93 -11.15
N ALA A 127 -10.57 -5.18 -11.14
CA ALA A 127 -11.94 -5.51 -10.72
C ALA A 127 -12.20 -5.18 -9.24
N PHE A 128 -11.23 -5.44 -8.36
CA PHE A 128 -11.32 -5.16 -6.93
C PHE A 128 -11.50 -3.67 -6.66
N VAL A 129 -10.68 -2.83 -7.29
CA VAL A 129 -10.72 -1.39 -7.13
C VAL A 129 -11.94 -0.81 -7.83
N ALA A 130 -12.30 -1.27 -9.03
CA ALA A 130 -13.50 -0.81 -9.75
C ALA A 130 -14.78 -1.01 -8.94
N GLY A 131 -14.91 -2.13 -8.23
CA GLY A 131 -16.05 -2.41 -7.34
C GLY A 131 -16.07 -1.62 -6.03
N ARG A 132 -15.03 -0.81 -5.75
CA ARG A 132 -14.82 -0.09 -4.49
C ARG A 132 -14.24 1.31 -4.73
N PRO A 133 -15.06 2.26 -5.24
CA PRO A 133 -14.62 3.62 -5.53
C PRO A 133 -14.18 4.42 -4.30
N GLU A 134 -14.54 3.97 -3.10
CA GLU A 134 -14.17 4.58 -1.83
C GLU A 134 -12.71 4.33 -1.40
N LEU A 135 -12.00 3.41 -2.04
CA LEU A 135 -10.61 3.11 -1.69
C LEU A 135 -9.66 4.22 -2.16
N ASP A 136 -8.81 4.68 -1.24
CA ASP A 136 -7.71 5.57 -1.57
C ASP A 136 -6.62 4.84 -2.37
N ALA A 137 -6.09 5.50 -3.41
CA ALA A 137 -5.08 4.91 -4.28
C ALA A 137 -3.75 4.62 -3.55
N SER A 138 -3.42 5.43 -2.55
CA SER A 138 -2.23 5.31 -1.71
C SER A 138 -2.37 4.15 -0.73
N ASP A 139 -3.55 3.94 -0.15
CA ASP A 139 -3.83 2.76 0.70
C ASP A 139 -3.72 1.45 -0.09
N VAL A 140 -4.18 1.46 -1.35
CA VAL A 140 -4.00 0.34 -2.27
C VAL A 140 -2.50 0.12 -2.55
N ALA A 141 -1.76 1.18 -2.87
CA ALA A 141 -0.31 1.11 -3.11
C ALA A 141 0.45 0.55 -1.90
N TRP A 142 0.18 1.08 -0.70
CA TRP A 142 0.76 0.64 0.56
C TRP A 142 0.46 -0.82 0.83
N SER A 143 -0.81 -1.24 0.65
CA SER A 143 -1.23 -2.63 0.84
C SER A 143 -0.52 -3.57 -0.14
N LEU A 144 -0.39 -3.18 -1.41
CA LEU A 144 0.33 -3.94 -2.42
C LEU A 144 1.81 -4.10 -2.06
N ALA A 145 2.45 -3.05 -1.55
CA ALA A 145 3.88 -3.05 -1.20
C ALA A 145 4.20 -3.82 0.09
N THR A 146 3.33 -3.75 1.10
CA THR A 146 3.66 -4.21 2.47
C THR A 146 2.96 -5.49 2.89
N THR A 147 1.84 -5.85 2.24
CA THR A 147 0.99 -7.00 2.67
C THR A 147 0.94 -8.13 1.64
N ARG A 148 1.69 -8.02 0.54
CA ARG A 148 1.75 -9.04 -0.52
C ARG A 148 3.16 -9.60 -0.60
N SER A 149 3.25 -10.90 -0.88
CA SER A 149 4.53 -11.51 -1.26
C SER A 149 5.02 -10.91 -2.58
N ALA A 150 6.33 -10.62 -2.65
CA ALA A 150 7.00 -10.24 -3.88
C ALA A 150 7.49 -11.50 -4.61
N PHE A 151 7.06 -11.67 -5.86
CA PHE A 151 7.49 -12.76 -6.75
C PHE A 151 8.35 -12.24 -7.91
N GLU A 152 8.78 -13.12 -8.80
CA GLU A 152 9.79 -12.87 -9.83
C GLU A 152 9.22 -12.06 -11.00
N HIS A 153 8.02 -12.37 -11.50
CA HIS A 153 7.38 -11.54 -12.53
C HIS A 153 6.75 -10.34 -11.85
N ARG A 154 7.22 -9.13 -12.17
CA ARG A 154 6.81 -7.88 -11.52
C ARG A 154 6.34 -6.87 -12.54
N ALA A 155 5.35 -6.08 -12.14
CA ALA A 155 5.00 -4.84 -12.81
C ALA A 155 4.79 -3.73 -11.77
N VAL A 156 5.05 -2.50 -12.19
CA VAL A 156 4.76 -1.29 -11.42
C VAL A 156 4.01 -0.34 -12.35
N VAL A 157 2.84 0.11 -11.91
CA VAL A 157 2.11 1.21 -12.55
C VAL A 157 2.26 2.43 -11.66
N VAL A 158 2.82 3.51 -12.20
CA VAL A 158 2.97 4.80 -11.51
C VAL A 158 1.96 5.78 -12.13
N GLY A 159 1.17 6.42 -11.29
CA GLY A 159 0.17 7.40 -11.72
C GLY A 159 -0.15 8.41 -10.63
N ALA A 160 -0.56 9.61 -11.03
CA ALA A 160 -0.93 10.71 -10.14
C ALA A 160 -2.31 10.49 -9.49
N ASP A 161 -3.17 9.70 -10.13
CA ASP A 161 -4.51 9.42 -9.64
C ASP A 161 -4.98 8.00 -9.95
N ARG A 162 -6.14 7.66 -9.39
CA ARG A 162 -6.78 6.35 -9.55
C ARG A 162 -7.12 6.03 -11.01
N ALA A 163 -7.46 7.01 -11.83
CA ALA A 163 -7.83 6.78 -13.22
C ALA A 163 -6.60 6.38 -14.04
N GLU A 164 -5.48 7.08 -13.88
CA GLU A 164 -4.20 6.74 -14.51
C GLU A 164 -3.71 5.34 -14.08
N LEU A 165 -3.81 5.03 -12.79
CA LEU A 165 -3.41 3.73 -12.24
C LEU A 165 -4.27 2.58 -12.77
N THR A 166 -5.59 2.79 -12.85
CA THR A 166 -6.52 1.78 -13.38
C THR A 166 -6.28 1.55 -14.86
N ALA A 167 -6.06 2.61 -15.64
CA ALA A 167 -5.73 2.50 -17.06
C ALA A 167 -4.39 1.76 -17.29
N GLY A 168 -3.38 2.02 -16.47
CA GLY A 168 -2.11 1.28 -16.54
C GLY A 168 -2.24 -0.19 -16.13
N VAL A 169 -3.13 -0.52 -15.17
CA VAL A 169 -3.47 -1.91 -14.83
C VAL A 169 -4.18 -2.60 -15.99
N GLU A 170 -5.10 -1.92 -16.67
CA GLU A 170 -5.77 -2.46 -17.86
C GLU A 170 -4.77 -2.70 -19.00
N ALA A 171 -3.85 -1.76 -19.25
CA ALA A 171 -2.78 -1.93 -20.23
C ALA A 171 -1.89 -3.14 -19.91
N LEU A 172 -1.54 -3.35 -18.64
CA LEU A 172 -0.79 -4.53 -18.19
C LEU A 172 -1.56 -5.84 -18.46
N VAL A 173 -2.88 -5.85 -18.32
CA VAL A 173 -3.72 -7.03 -18.64
C VAL A 173 -3.70 -7.31 -20.15
N SER A 174 -3.78 -6.27 -20.98
CA SER A 174 -3.78 -6.38 -22.44
C SER A 174 -2.39 -6.64 -23.03
N GLY A 175 -1.33 -6.40 -22.27
CA GLY A 175 0.05 -6.44 -22.77
C GLY A 175 0.43 -5.19 -23.59
N ASP A 176 -0.32 -4.10 -23.44
CA ASP A 176 -0.11 -2.86 -24.16
C ASP A 176 0.87 -1.94 -23.42
N PRO A 177 1.68 -1.15 -24.14
CA PRO A 177 2.53 -0.14 -23.52
C PRO A 177 1.69 0.97 -22.88
N TRP A 178 2.12 1.46 -21.72
CA TRP A 178 1.46 2.56 -21.02
C TRP A 178 2.47 3.48 -20.34
N PRO A 179 2.30 4.82 -20.38
CA PRO A 179 3.13 5.74 -19.62
C PRO A 179 3.10 5.42 -18.12
N GLY A 180 4.27 5.24 -17.50
CA GLY A 180 4.35 4.87 -16.09
C GLY A 180 4.13 3.38 -15.79
N LEU A 181 3.94 2.52 -16.81
CA LEU A 181 3.97 1.07 -16.65
C LEU A 181 5.37 0.54 -16.96
N ALA A 182 5.98 -0.13 -15.98
CA ALA A 182 7.18 -0.94 -16.15
C ALA A 182 6.89 -2.38 -15.76
N SER A 183 7.37 -3.34 -16.53
CA SER A 183 7.27 -4.77 -16.19
C SER A 183 8.56 -5.51 -16.52
N GLY A 184 8.78 -6.63 -15.84
CA GLY A 184 9.96 -7.45 -16.04
C GLY A 184 10.02 -8.65 -15.11
N VAL A 185 11.08 -9.43 -15.26
CA VAL A 185 11.39 -10.54 -14.35
C VAL A 185 12.54 -10.11 -13.45
N ALA A 186 12.28 -10.05 -12.16
CA ALA A 186 13.28 -9.72 -11.17
C ALA A 186 14.36 -10.82 -11.14
N VAL A 187 15.61 -10.38 -11.25
CA VAL A 187 16.81 -11.18 -10.98
C VAL A 187 17.43 -10.72 -9.67
N ASP A 188 18.39 -11.48 -9.14
CA ASP A 188 19.18 -11.01 -8.00
C ASP A 188 19.84 -9.66 -8.35
N ALA A 189 19.55 -8.64 -7.54
CA ALA A 189 19.97 -7.27 -7.81
C ALA A 189 21.49 -7.07 -7.69
N GLY A 190 22.19 -8.01 -7.05
CA GLY A 190 23.64 -7.94 -6.87
C GLY A 190 24.07 -6.66 -6.15
N ARG A 191 25.15 -6.04 -6.62
CA ARG A 191 25.66 -4.76 -6.07
C ARG A 191 25.05 -3.56 -6.78
N THR A 192 24.71 -2.53 -6.00
CA THR A 192 24.14 -1.28 -6.49
C THR A 192 25.23 -0.23 -6.72
N VAL A 193 25.18 0.50 -7.84
CA VAL A 193 26.11 1.60 -8.14
C VAL A 193 25.33 2.87 -8.43
N PHE A 194 25.66 3.97 -7.76
CA PHE A 194 25.14 5.29 -8.14
C PHE A 194 26.07 5.94 -9.16
N VAL A 195 25.48 6.37 -10.28
CA VAL A 195 26.19 7.00 -11.40
C VAL A 195 25.86 8.49 -11.41
N PHE A 196 26.89 9.32 -11.33
CA PHE A 196 26.81 10.78 -11.24
C PHE A 196 27.34 11.41 -12.54
N PRO A 197 26.49 11.59 -13.56
CA PRO A 197 26.94 12.13 -14.84
C PRO A 197 27.43 13.58 -14.72
N GLY A 198 28.36 13.95 -15.60
CA GLY A 198 28.80 15.34 -15.75
C GLY A 198 27.76 16.23 -16.45
N GLN A 199 28.25 17.33 -17.02
CA GLN A 199 27.41 18.29 -17.74
C GLN A 199 26.80 17.70 -19.02
N GLY A 200 25.54 18.05 -19.32
CA GLY A 200 24.84 17.66 -20.55
C GLY A 200 23.36 17.33 -20.36
N ALA A 201 22.94 16.98 -19.13
CA ALA A 201 21.57 16.58 -18.80
C ALA A 201 20.76 17.68 -18.07
N GLN A 202 21.33 18.87 -17.87
CA GLN A 202 20.67 19.98 -17.19
C GLN A 202 19.48 20.54 -17.99
N TRP A 203 18.49 21.05 -17.28
CA TRP A 203 17.38 21.81 -17.86
C TRP A 203 16.84 22.83 -16.84
N VAL A 204 16.20 23.89 -17.33
CA VAL A 204 15.67 24.97 -16.47
C VAL A 204 14.48 24.47 -15.66
N GLY A 205 14.58 24.56 -14.33
CA GLY A 205 13.56 24.06 -13.41
C GLY A 205 13.81 22.66 -12.86
N MET A 206 14.96 22.04 -13.18
CA MET A 206 15.30 20.72 -12.66
C MET A 206 15.26 20.66 -11.12
N GLY A 207 14.61 19.65 -10.57
CA GLY A 207 14.47 19.45 -9.12
C GLY A 207 13.44 20.35 -8.43
N ARG A 208 12.82 21.32 -9.11
CA ARG A 208 11.85 22.25 -8.50
C ARG A 208 10.63 21.55 -7.93
N GLU A 209 9.96 20.73 -8.74
CA GLU A 209 8.78 19.98 -8.30
C GLU A 209 9.13 19.04 -7.16
N LEU A 210 10.27 18.35 -7.28
CA LEU A 210 10.74 17.42 -6.25
C LEU A 210 11.05 18.13 -4.94
N ALA A 211 11.62 19.34 -4.95
CA ALA A 211 11.79 20.15 -3.74
C ALA A 211 10.45 20.56 -3.10
N GLY A 212 9.37 20.68 -3.89
CA GLY A 212 8.04 20.96 -3.38
C GLY A 212 7.34 19.75 -2.75
N CYS A 213 7.67 18.53 -3.17
CA CYS A 213 6.96 17.32 -2.73
C CYS A 213 7.83 16.31 -1.95
N CYS A 214 9.14 16.51 -1.85
CA CYS A 214 10.09 15.62 -1.18
C CYS A 214 10.92 16.40 -0.15
N PRO A 215 10.59 16.32 1.16
CA PRO A 215 11.34 17.00 2.22
C PRO A 215 12.82 16.59 2.24
N VAL A 216 13.11 15.30 2.02
CA VAL A 216 14.49 14.77 1.96
C VAL A 216 15.31 15.46 0.86
N PHE A 217 14.70 15.67 -0.31
CA PHE A 217 15.35 16.37 -1.42
C PHE A 217 15.53 17.86 -1.10
N ALA A 218 14.48 18.50 -0.59
CA ALA A 218 14.48 19.92 -0.24
C ALA A 218 15.55 20.24 0.81
N ASP A 219 15.60 19.48 1.91
CA ASP A 219 16.56 19.64 2.99
C ASP A 219 17.99 19.49 2.47
N ARG A 220 18.24 18.45 1.65
CA ARG A 220 19.57 18.24 1.07
C ARG A 220 19.97 19.37 0.12
N LEU A 221 19.02 19.91 -0.64
CA LEU A 221 19.27 21.03 -1.54
C LEU A 221 19.61 22.31 -0.78
N VAL A 222 18.94 22.56 0.35
CA VAL A 222 19.23 23.67 1.26
C VAL A 222 20.63 23.54 1.86
N GLU A 223 21.02 22.34 2.33
CA GLU A 223 22.39 22.07 2.81
C GLU A 223 23.44 22.34 1.73
N CYS A 224 23.20 21.88 0.50
CA CYS A 224 24.08 22.16 -0.64
C CYS A 224 24.20 23.66 -0.92
N GLY A 225 23.09 24.41 -0.86
CA GLY A 225 23.08 25.86 -1.03
C GLY A 225 23.94 26.57 0.04
N ALA A 226 23.80 26.17 1.31
CA ALA A 226 24.60 26.69 2.40
C ALA A 226 26.10 26.39 2.24
N ALA A 227 26.44 25.21 1.73
CA ALA A 227 27.83 24.83 1.46
C ALA A 227 28.45 25.60 0.28
N LEU A 228 27.66 25.97 -0.73
CA LEU A 228 28.12 26.74 -1.88
C LEU A 228 28.24 28.23 -1.60
N ALA A 229 27.41 28.78 -0.71
CA ALA A 229 27.30 30.22 -0.46
C ALA A 229 28.63 30.99 -0.26
N PRO A 230 29.68 30.43 0.37
CA PRO A 230 30.97 31.13 0.48
C PRO A 230 31.76 31.29 -0.83
N TRP A 231 31.40 30.54 -1.88
CA TRP A 231 32.17 30.40 -3.12
C TRP A 231 31.47 31.02 -4.34
N VAL A 232 30.22 31.43 -4.19
CA VAL A 232 29.38 31.93 -5.28
C VAL A 232 28.69 33.24 -4.88
N ASP A 233 28.34 34.06 -5.87
CA ASP A 233 27.65 35.34 -5.71
C ASP A 233 26.15 35.25 -6.03
N TRP A 234 25.60 34.04 -6.11
CA TRP A 234 24.22 33.73 -6.47
C TRP A 234 23.59 32.70 -5.53
N SER A 235 22.25 32.63 -5.51
CA SER A 235 21.49 31.66 -4.71
C SER A 235 21.14 30.40 -5.51
N LEU A 236 21.47 29.23 -4.96
CA LEU A 236 21.11 27.93 -5.56
C LEU A 236 19.60 27.78 -5.77
N ALA A 237 18.81 28.22 -4.79
CA ALA A 237 17.35 28.17 -4.87
C ALA A 237 16.83 29.06 -6.02
N GLU A 238 17.32 30.29 -6.13
CA GLU A 238 16.90 31.23 -7.18
C GLU A 238 17.24 30.72 -8.59
N VAL A 239 18.41 30.08 -8.74
CA VAL A 239 18.82 29.48 -10.02
C VAL A 239 17.90 28.31 -10.43
N ILE A 240 17.52 27.45 -9.47
CA ILE A 240 16.61 26.32 -9.72
C ILE A 240 15.17 26.82 -9.97
N GLU A 241 14.73 27.84 -9.24
CA GLU A 241 13.45 28.52 -9.45
C GLU A 241 13.42 29.35 -10.74
N GLY A 242 14.57 29.62 -11.35
CA GLY A 242 14.67 30.40 -12.58
C GLY A 242 14.13 31.81 -12.39
N VAL A 243 14.40 32.41 -11.22
CA VAL A 243 13.99 33.78 -10.88
C VAL A 243 14.65 34.76 -11.85
N GLU A 244 13.92 35.80 -12.25
CA GLU A 244 14.46 36.85 -13.11
C GLU A 244 15.71 37.49 -12.46
N GLY A 245 16.83 37.49 -13.18
CA GLY A 245 18.11 37.97 -12.68
C GLY A 245 19.04 36.89 -12.11
N ALA A 246 18.56 35.66 -11.91
CA ALA A 246 19.42 34.54 -11.57
C ALA A 246 20.38 34.19 -12.73
N PRO A 247 21.62 33.76 -12.46
CA PRO A 247 22.57 33.46 -13.52
C PRO A 247 22.16 32.22 -14.32
N SER A 248 22.42 32.27 -15.64
CA SER A 248 22.03 31.20 -16.58
C SER A 248 22.77 29.88 -16.31
N LEU A 249 22.04 28.76 -16.43
CA LEU A 249 22.58 27.40 -16.45
C LEU A 249 23.44 27.09 -17.69
N GLU A 250 23.59 28.03 -18.64
CA GLU A 250 24.55 27.91 -19.74
C GLU A 250 25.99 28.19 -19.30
N ARG A 251 26.18 28.88 -18.16
CA ARG A 251 27.49 29.20 -17.60
C ARG A 251 28.05 28.00 -16.84
N ALA A 252 29.25 27.56 -17.21
CA ALA A 252 29.89 26.36 -16.64
C ALA A 252 30.06 26.46 -15.11
N GLU A 253 30.42 27.65 -14.63
CA GLU A 253 30.62 27.99 -13.22
C GLU A 253 29.31 27.99 -12.39
N VAL A 254 28.15 27.99 -13.05
CA VAL A 254 26.82 27.91 -12.41
C VAL A 254 26.30 26.48 -12.52
N VAL A 255 26.31 25.91 -13.73
CA VAL A 255 25.69 24.61 -14.01
C VAL A 255 26.37 23.47 -13.25
N GLN A 256 27.70 23.50 -13.08
CA GLN A 256 28.42 22.43 -12.40
C GLN A 256 28.06 22.35 -10.90
N PRO A 257 28.11 23.44 -10.11
CA PRO A 257 27.63 23.43 -8.74
C PRO A 257 26.14 23.07 -8.59
N VAL A 258 25.27 23.55 -9.49
CA VAL A 258 23.84 23.24 -9.43
C VAL A 258 23.59 21.75 -9.72
N LEU A 259 24.25 21.18 -10.73
CA LEU A 259 24.16 19.75 -11.04
C LEU A 259 24.67 18.89 -9.87
N TRP A 260 25.78 19.28 -9.24
CA TRP A 260 26.29 18.62 -8.04
C TRP A 260 25.24 18.60 -6.93
N ALA A 261 24.63 19.77 -6.63
CA ALA A 261 23.63 19.88 -5.58
C ALA A 261 22.39 19.03 -5.86
N VAL A 262 21.88 19.04 -7.11
CA VAL A 262 20.74 18.22 -7.52
C VAL A 262 21.07 16.73 -7.42
N MET A 263 22.23 16.31 -7.93
CA MET A 263 22.60 14.88 -7.90
C MET A 263 22.81 14.35 -6.49
N VAL A 264 23.45 15.10 -5.60
CA VAL A 264 23.61 14.72 -4.18
C VAL A 264 22.24 14.67 -3.49
N SER A 265 21.33 15.59 -3.83
CA SER A 265 19.96 15.59 -3.32
C SER A 265 19.16 14.38 -3.80
N LEU A 266 19.28 13.99 -5.07
CA LEU A 266 18.67 12.76 -5.59
C LEU A 266 19.25 11.50 -4.90
N ALA A 267 20.56 11.47 -4.63
CA ALA A 267 21.18 10.37 -3.92
C ALA A 267 20.59 10.21 -2.50
N ALA A 268 20.33 11.33 -1.81
CA ALA A 268 19.68 11.31 -0.50
C ALA A 268 18.25 10.75 -0.57
N VAL A 269 17.48 11.06 -1.62
CA VAL A 269 16.14 10.48 -1.82
C VAL A 269 16.21 8.96 -2.00
N TRP A 270 17.12 8.46 -2.83
CA TRP A 270 17.32 7.02 -3.01
C TRP A 270 17.70 6.32 -1.72
N GLN A 271 18.60 6.92 -0.93
CA GLN A 271 18.99 6.39 0.37
C GLN A 271 17.83 6.38 1.38
N ALA A 272 17.01 7.42 1.40
CA ALA A 272 15.80 7.46 2.23
C ALA A 272 14.76 6.40 1.81
N ALA A 273 14.72 6.04 0.53
CA ALA A 273 13.93 4.92 0.02
C ALA A 273 14.56 3.53 0.30
N GLY A 274 15.68 3.48 1.03
CA GLY A 274 16.37 2.25 1.42
C GLY A 274 17.39 1.74 0.40
N VAL A 275 17.63 2.47 -0.69
CA VAL A 275 18.64 2.10 -1.70
C VAL A 275 20.00 2.67 -1.32
N THR A 276 20.90 1.80 -0.87
CA THR A 276 22.28 2.19 -0.51
C THR A 276 23.26 1.70 -1.58
N PRO A 277 24.12 2.58 -2.14
CA PRO A 277 25.09 2.16 -3.15
C PRO A 277 26.27 1.40 -2.51
N ASP A 278 26.72 0.33 -3.17
CA ASP A 278 27.98 -0.36 -2.86
C ASP A 278 29.19 0.37 -3.45
N ALA A 279 28.98 1.13 -4.53
CA ALA A 279 29.99 1.98 -5.15
C ALA A 279 29.34 3.20 -5.81
N VAL A 280 30.17 4.21 -6.08
CA VAL A 280 29.79 5.40 -6.84
C VAL A 280 30.75 5.62 -8.00
N VAL A 281 30.27 6.17 -9.10
CA VAL A 281 31.08 6.56 -10.25
C VAL A 281 30.58 7.89 -10.81
N GLY A 282 31.48 8.77 -11.25
CA GLY A 282 31.19 10.06 -11.86
C GLY A 282 32.37 10.58 -12.65
#